data_AF-A0A365YVZ8-F1
#
_entry.id   AF-A0A365YVZ8-F1
#
_cell.length_a   1.000
_cell.length_b   1.000
_cell.length_c   1.000
_cell.angle_alpha   90.00
_cell.angle_beta   90.00
_cell.angle_gamma   90.00
#
_symmetry.space_group_name_H-M   'P 1'
#
loop_
_entity.id
_entity.type
_entity.pdbx_description
1 polymer ?
#
loop_
_entity_poly.entity_id
_entity_poly.type
_entity_poly.pdbx_seq_one_letter_code
_entity_poly.pdbx_strand_id
1 'polypeptide(L)' 'MPEPGSKKYDIHRAHGRKAAENQGVPDRHANAEAKESMEEDPTWRPSGPRTERGRGPLSERAEREAFRDLRPETD' A
#
# COMPACT_ATOMS: atom_id res chain seq x y z
N MET A 1 5.26 12.25 -8.70
CA MET A 1 4.38 11.08 -8.48
C MET A 1 3.23 11.53 -7.60
N PRO A 2 2.01 11.00 -7.78
CA PRO A 2 0.91 11.27 -6.87
C PRO A 2 1.30 10.79 -5.47
N GLU A 3 1.19 11.66 -4.46
CA GLU A 3 1.48 11.28 -3.09
C GLU A 3 0.25 10.58 -2.46
N PRO A 4 0.46 9.69 -1.48
CA PRO A 4 -0.63 9.19 -0.64
C PRO A 4 -1.49 10.34 -0.09
N GLY A 5 -2.81 10.24 -0.26
CA GLY A 5 -3.78 11.29 0.10
C GLY A 5 -4.03 12.34 -0.98
N SER A 6 -3.42 12.23 -2.16
CA SER A 6 -3.82 12.99 -3.34
C SER A 6 -4.97 12.29 -4.07
N LYS A 7 -5.92 13.07 -4.63
CA LYS A 7 -7.07 12.52 -5.37
C LYS A 7 -6.68 11.49 -6.44
N LYS A 8 -5.61 11.76 -7.20
CA LYS A 8 -5.14 10.84 -8.25
C LYS A 8 -4.63 9.52 -7.67
N TYR A 9 -3.88 9.58 -6.57
CA TYR A 9 -3.41 8.40 -5.85
C TYR A 9 -4.58 7.58 -5.31
N ASP A 10 -5.54 8.23 -4.66
CA ASP A 10 -6.68 7.56 -4.03
C ASP A 10 -7.58 6.86 -5.06
N ILE A 11 -7.80 7.49 -6.23
CA ILE A 11 -8.53 6.87 -7.35
C ILE A 11 -7.79 5.62 -7.84
N HIS A 12 -6.48 5.73 -8.06
CA HIS A 12 -5.69 4.61 -8.57
C HIS A 12 -5.67 3.45 -7.57
N ARG A 13 -5.46 3.73 -6.29
CA ARG A 13 -5.52 2.73 -5.21
C ARG A 13 -6.90 2.05 -5.13
N ALA A 14 -7.99 2.81 -5.26
CA ALA A 14 -9.34 2.25 -5.26
C ALA A 14 -9.59 1.32 -6.45
N HIS A 15 -9.08 1.66 -7.64
CA HIS A 15 -9.14 0.79 -8.82
C HIS A 15 -8.29 -0.48 -8.62
N GLY A 16 -7.08 -0.35 -8.07
CA GLY A 16 -6.21 -1.48 -7.74
C GLY A 16 -6.87 -2.45 -6.76
N ARG A 17 -7.50 -1.94 -5.70
CA ARG A 17 -8.23 -2.77 -4.72
C ARG A 17 -9.34 -3.57 -5.40
N LYS A 18 -10.17 -2.90 -6.21
CA LYS A 18 -11.26 -3.57 -6.94
C LYS A 18 -10.73 -4.62 -7.92
N ALA A 19 -9.59 -4.37 -8.55
CA ALA A 19 -8.94 -5.33 -9.44
C ALA A 19 -8.46 -6.57 -8.68
N ALA A 20 -7.85 -6.39 -7.51
CA ALA A 20 -7.42 -7.49 -6.64
C ALA A 20 -8.62 -8.33 -6.14
N GLU A 21 -9.70 -7.69 -5.71
CA GLU A 21 -10.95 -8.37 -5.34
C GLU A 21 -11.48 -9.23 -6.50
N ASN A 22 -11.51 -8.68 -7.73
CA ASN A 22 -11.94 -9.42 -8.93
C ASN A 22 -11.04 -10.61 -9.27
N GLN A 23 -9.77 -10.58 -8.85
CA GLN A 23 -8.80 -11.68 -9.03
C GLN A 23 -8.90 -12.72 -7.91
N GLY A 24 -9.81 -12.54 -6.95
CA GLY A 24 -10.05 -13.47 -5.85
C GLY A 24 -9.27 -13.15 -4.58
N VAL A 25 -8.58 -12.00 -4.50
CA VAL A 25 -7.93 -11.55 -3.26
C VAL A 25 -9.01 -11.15 -2.25
N PRO A 26 -9.00 -11.68 -1.01
CA PRO A 26 -9.95 -11.27 0.01
C PRO A 26 -9.87 -9.76 0.28
N ASP A 27 -10.99 -9.07 0.51
CA ASP A 27 -11.06 -7.61 0.74
C ASP A 27 -10.05 -7.13 1.81
N ARG A 28 -9.86 -7.92 2.87
CA ARG A 28 -8.87 -7.65 3.94
C ARG A 28 -7.43 -7.51 3.42
N HIS A 29 -7.08 -8.21 2.34
CA HIS A 29 -5.75 -8.17 1.71
C HIS A 29 -5.73 -7.32 0.43
N ALA A 30 -6.86 -7.13 -0.26
CA ALA A 30 -6.94 -6.40 -1.52
C ALA A 30 -6.41 -4.96 -1.43
N ASN A 31 -6.56 -4.34 -0.25
CA ASN A 31 -6.07 -2.99 0.01
C ASN A 31 -4.55 -2.90 0.19
N ALA A 32 -3.94 -4.00 0.65
CA ALA A 32 -2.50 -4.14 0.84
C ALA A 32 -1.83 -4.57 -0.49
N GLU A 33 -2.45 -5.52 -1.21
CA GLU A 33 -2.07 -5.91 -2.58
C GLU A 33 -2.00 -4.69 -3.51
N ALA A 34 -3.06 -3.88 -3.53
CA ALA A 34 -3.11 -2.68 -4.34
C ALA A 34 -2.01 -1.66 -3.98
N LYS A 35 -1.61 -1.62 -2.70
CA LYS A 35 -0.51 -0.75 -2.25
C LYS A 35 0.83 -1.28 -2.74
N GLU A 36 1.07 -2.59 -2.64
CA GLU A 36 2.30 -3.24 -3.10
C GLU A 36 2.49 -3.07 -4.61
N SER A 37 1.46 -3.34 -5.42
CA SER A 37 1.54 -3.11 -6.87
C SER A 37 1.86 -1.65 -7.22
N MET A 38 1.37 -0.69 -6.43
CA MET A 38 1.69 0.73 -6.62
C MET A 38 3.12 1.08 -6.19
N GLU A 39 3.68 0.41 -5.19
CA GLU A 39 5.07 0.59 -4.77
C GLU A 39 6.08 0.03 -5.78
N GLU A 40 5.69 -0.99 -6.54
CA GLU A 40 6.49 -1.53 -7.65
C GLU A 40 6.57 -0.58 -8.85
N ASP A 41 5.49 0.15 -9.17
CA ASP A 41 5.46 1.10 -10.29
C ASP A 41 6.15 2.44 -9.93
N PRO A 42 7.25 2.81 -10.60
CA PRO A 42 7.95 4.08 -10.38
C PRO A 42 7.15 5.33 -10.82
N THR A 43 5.88 5.21 -11.21
CA THR A 43 4.91 6.31 -11.42
C THR A 43 4.00 6.54 -10.21
N TRP A 44 3.78 5.50 -9.41
CA TRP A 44 2.86 5.49 -8.27
C TRP A 44 3.51 5.28 -6.90
N ARG A 45 4.74 4.77 -6.86
CA ARG A 45 5.54 4.63 -5.64
C ARG A 45 5.61 5.94 -4.81
N PRO A 46 5.14 5.94 -3.57
CA PRO A 46 5.25 7.09 -2.68
C PRO A 46 6.71 7.53 -2.51
N SER A 47 6.96 8.84 -2.38
CA SER A 47 8.31 9.35 -2.12
C SER A 47 8.79 9.13 -0.68
N GLY A 48 7.91 8.61 0.18
CA GLY A 48 8.16 8.37 1.60
C GLY A 48 7.87 9.59 2.47
N PRO A 49 8.41 9.63 3.70
CA PRO A 49 8.17 10.73 4.64
C PRO A 49 8.68 12.08 4.11
N ARG A 50 7.78 13.07 4.02
CA ARG A 50 8.10 14.42 3.55
C ARG A 50 8.98 15.23 4.50
N THR A 51 9.06 14.82 5.76
CA THR A 51 9.85 15.48 6.81
C THR A 51 10.54 14.44 7.69
N GLU A 52 11.59 14.84 8.38
CA GLU A 52 12.30 13.97 9.34
C GLU A 52 11.38 13.44 10.44
N ARG A 53 10.37 14.22 10.86
CA ARG A 53 9.37 13.78 11.86
C ARG A 53 8.54 12.58 11.43
N GLY A 54 8.42 12.34 10.12
CA GLY A 54 7.72 11.17 9.60
C GLY A 54 8.61 9.92 9.51
N ARG A 55 9.90 10.03 9.85
CA ARG A 55 10.84 8.90 9.93
C ARG A 55 10.93 8.38 11.36
N GLY A 56 11.31 7.11 11.51
CA GLY A 56 11.58 6.49 12.80
C GLY A 56 10.64 5.34 13.16
N PRO A 57 10.76 4.80 14.38
CA PRO A 57 10.21 3.49 14.72
C PRO A 57 8.70 3.34 14.54
N LEU A 58 7.92 4.42 14.71
CA LEU A 58 6.46 4.35 14.57
C LEU A 58 6.04 4.18 13.10
N SER A 59 6.66 4.93 12.18
CA SER A 59 6.36 4.83 10.75
C SER A 59 6.91 3.54 10.15
N GLU A 60 8.12 3.14 10.53
CA GLU A 60 8.72 1.87 10.08
C GLU A 60 7.98 0.64 10.62
N ARG A 61 7.42 0.74 11.82
CA ARG A 61 6.60 -0.34 12.40
C ARG A 61 5.29 -0.52 11.63
N ALA A 62 4.62 0.57 11.27
CA ALA A 62 3.40 0.50 10.46
C ALA A 62 3.68 -0.12 9.08
N GLU A 63 4.82 0.19 8.47
CA GLU A 63 5.26 -0.47 7.22
C GLU A 63 5.53 -1.96 7.43
N ARG A 64 6.19 -2.35 8.52
CA ARG A 64 6.48 -3.76 8.85
C ARG A 64 5.24 -4.58 9.20
N GLU A 65 4.28 -4.01 9.93
CA GLU A 65 3.03 -4.67 10.32
C GLU A 65 2.11 -4.86 9.09
N ALA A 66 2.00 -3.85 8.22
CA ALA A 66 1.30 -4.00 6.94
C ALA A 66 1.89 -5.13 6.08
N PHE A 67 3.22 -5.33 6.13
CA PHE A 67 3.91 -6.42 5.44
C PHE A 67 3.67 -7.80 6.09
N ARG A 68 3.34 -7.84 7.38
CA ARG A 68 3.07 -9.09 8.11
C ARG A 68 1.68 -9.63 7.76
N ASP A 69 0.70 -8.74 7.60
CA ASP A 69 -0.69 -9.09 7.26
C ASP A 69 -0.87 -9.57 5.81
N LEU A 70 0.18 -9.46 4.99
CA LEU A 70 0.24 -9.93 3.60
C LEU A 70 0.76 -11.37 3.46
N ARG A 71 1.31 -11.98 4.53
CA ARG A 71 1.70 -13.40 4.46
C ARG A 71 0.46 -14.28 4.63
N PRO A 72 0.20 -15.23 3.73
CA PRO A 72 -0.68 -16.34 4.08
C PRO A 72 -0.06 -17.06 5.28
N GLU A 73 -0.84 -17.24 6.34
CA GLU A 73 -0.52 -18.15 7.44
C GLU A 73 -0.22 -19.52 6.82
N THR A 74 1.07 -19.86 6.70
CA THR A 74 1.49 -21.22 6.41
C THR A 74 1.57 -21.95 7.75
N ASP A 75 0.69 -22.94 7.92
CA ASP A 75 0.73 -23.97 8.97
C ASP A 75 1.97 -24.88 8.80
#